data_AF-A0AAU9HIB2-F1
#
_entry.id   AF-A0AAU9HIB2-F1
#
_cell.length_a   1.000
_cell.length_b   1.000
_cell.length_c   1.000
_cell.angle_alpha   90.00
_cell.angle_beta   90.00
_cell.angle_gamma   90.00
#
_symmetry.space_group_name_H-M   'P 1'
#
loop_
_entity.id
_entity.type
_entity.pdbx_description
1 polymer ?
#
loop_
_entity_poly.entity_id
_entity_poly.type
_entity_poly.pdbx_seq_one_letter_code
_entity_poly.pdbx_strand_id
1 'polypeptide(L)'
;MPLDLMTIKDWITYFDDVKKLGSAKTAGTILVRIKSIIGWAEKRGEVKPFNPVLTLNINDVVEQASVGQRVMRFGEIAKLWIQIESSKATPATKACLQLIYITGARQSEVRLA
;
A
#
# COMPACT_ATOMS: atom_id res chain seq x y z
N MET A 1 -23.75 6.70 7.77
CA MET A 1 -24.19 6.04 9.02
C MET A 1 -23.32 6.56 10.16
N PRO A 2 -23.88 6.93 11.33
CA PRO A 2 -23.09 7.37 12.48
C PRO A 2 -22.14 6.26 12.96
N LEU A 3 -20.92 6.63 13.34
CA LEU A 3 -19.87 5.70 13.79
C LEU A 3 -20.32 4.82 14.97
N ASP A 4 -21.13 5.40 15.85
CA ASP A 4 -21.63 4.77 17.08
C ASP A 4 -22.66 3.65 16.84
N LEU A 5 -23.18 3.52 15.63
CA LEU A 5 -24.18 2.51 15.26
C LEU A 5 -23.62 1.40 14.38
N MET A 6 -22.36 1.52 13.95
CA MET A 6 -21.74 0.53 13.09
C MET A 6 -21.41 -0.74 13.86
N THR A 7 -21.98 -1.85 13.42
CA THR A 7 -21.65 -3.18 13.93
C THR A 7 -20.40 -3.74 13.26
N ILE A 8 -19.85 -4.82 13.81
CA ILE A 8 -18.73 -5.56 13.19
C ILE A 8 -19.08 -5.99 11.75
N LYS A 9 -20.34 -6.38 11.49
CA LYS A 9 -20.79 -6.80 10.16
C LYS A 9 -20.75 -5.66 9.16
N ASP A 10 -21.10 -4.45 9.58
CA ASP A 10 -21.04 -3.26 8.72
C ASP A 10 -19.59 -2.92 8.36
N TRP A 11 -18.67 -3.07 9.32
CA TRP A 11 -17.23 -2.89 9.08
C TRP A 11 -16.67 -3.92 8.10
N ILE A 12 -17.02 -5.20 8.26
CA ILE A 12 -16.60 -6.25 7.34
C ILE A 12 -17.13 -5.97 5.94
N THR A 13 -18.42 -5.61 5.82
CA THR A 13 -19.05 -5.27 4.54
C THR A 13 -18.35 -4.09 3.87
N TYR A 14 -18.04 -3.04 4.63
CA TYR A 14 -17.27 -1.90 4.15
C TYR A 14 -15.89 -2.31 3.62
N PHE A 15 -15.14 -3.12 4.38
CA PHE A 15 -13.81 -3.56 3.94
C PHE A 15 -13.87 -4.50 2.74
N ASP A 16 -14.92 -5.32 2.60
CA ASP A 16 -15.12 -6.15 1.43
C ASP A 16 -15.45 -5.31 0.18
N ASP A 17 -16.22 -4.23 0.31
CA ASP A 17 -16.44 -3.30 -0.80
C ASP A 17 -15.16 -2.53 -1.18
N VAL A 18 -14.33 -2.17 -0.19
CA VAL A 18 -13.00 -1.60 -0.43
C VAL A 18 -12.08 -2.58 -1.15
N LYS A 19 -12.14 -3.88 -0.82
CA LYS A 19 -11.42 -4.94 -1.56
C LYS A 19 -11.88 -5.02 -3.00
N LYS A 20 -13.20 -4.99 -3.25
CA LYS A 20 -13.77 -5.05 -4.62
C LYS A 20 -13.34 -3.87 -5.48
N LEU A 21 -13.30 -2.67 -4.91
CA LEU A 21 -12.93 -1.45 -5.63
C LEU A 21 -11.42 -1.28 -5.82
N GLY A 22 -10.61 -1.90 -4.95
CA GLY A 22 -9.17 -1.69 -4.93
C GLY A 22 -8.40 -3.00 -4.75
N SER A 23 -7.77 -3.13 -3.59
CA SER A 23 -6.99 -4.32 -3.24
C SER A 23 -7.11 -4.62 -1.75
N ALA A 24 -6.89 -5.88 -1.37
CA ALA A 24 -6.82 -6.28 0.03
C ALA A 24 -5.77 -5.49 0.83
N LYS A 25 -4.65 -5.14 0.18
CA LYS A 25 -3.60 -4.29 0.78
C LYS A 25 -4.09 -2.87 1.09
N THR A 26 -4.90 -2.31 0.20
CA THR A 26 -5.54 -1.00 0.41
C THR A 26 -6.51 -1.06 1.59
N ALA A 27 -7.33 -2.10 1.68
CA ALA A 27 -8.26 -2.31 2.79
C ALA A 27 -7.54 -2.41 4.14
N GLY A 28 -6.44 -3.17 4.22
CA GLY A 28 -5.61 -3.24 5.43
C GLY A 28 -4.98 -1.90 5.83
N THR A 29 -4.50 -1.13 4.85
CA THR A 29 -3.95 0.21 5.11
C THR A 29 -5.01 1.17 5.65
N ILE A 30 -6.23 1.10 5.10
CA ILE A 30 -7.36 1.90 5.56
C ILE A 30 -7.77 1.50 6.98
N LEU A 31 -7.84 0.20 7.30
CA LEU A 31 -8.15 -0.28 8.66
C LEU A 31 -7.20 0.31 9.70
N VAL A 32 -5.88 0.28 9.45
CA VAL A 32 -4.87 0.84 10.38
C VAL A 32 -5.10 2.33 10.63
N ARG A 33 -5.44 3.09 9.58
CA ARG A 33 -5.73 4.52 9.68
C ARG A 33 -7.02 4.78 10.46
N ILE A 34 -8.09 4.03 10.16
CA ILE A 34 -9.38 4.14 10.86
C ILE A 34 -9.20 3.84 12.35
N LYS A 35 -8.47 2.77 12.71
CA LYS A 35 -8.15 2.45 14.10
C LYS A 35 -7.41 3.58 14.80
N SER A 36 -6.46 4.22 14.11
CA SER A 36 -5.70 5.35 14.66
C SER A 36 -6.59 6.56 14.92
N ILE A 37 -7.49 6.88 13.99
CA ILE A 37 -8.44 8.02 14.11
C ILE A 37 -9.41 7.77 15.27
N ILE A 38 -10.05 6.61 15.30
CA ILE A 38 -11.05 6.27 16.32
C ILE A 38 -10.40 6.13 17.69
N GLY A 39 -9.25 5.46 17.78
CA GLY A 39 -8.51 5.36 19.05
C GLY A 39 -8.02 6.71 19.57
N TRP A 40 -7.74 7.68 18.69
CA TRP A 40 -7.43 9.05 19.10
C TRP A 40 -8.67 9.78 19.62
N ALA A 41 -9.81 9.64 18.94
CA ALA A 41 -11.08 10.26 19.32
C ALA A 41 -11.64 9.68 20.64
N GLU A 42 -11.53 8.37 20.85
CA GLU A 42 -11.94 7.69 22.09
C GLU A 42 -11.18 8.25 23.30
N LYS A 43 -9.85 8.43 23.18
CA LYS A 43 -9.01 8.99 24.25
C LYS A 43 -9.39 10.41 24.64
N ARG A 44 -10.08 11.14 23.76
CA ARG A 44 -10.55 12.52 24.00
C ARG A 44 -12.01 12.60 24.39
N GLY A 45 -12.72 11.46 24.44
CA GLY A 45 -14.14 11.41 24.72
C GLY A 45 -15.02 11.95 23.60
N GLU A 46 -14.50 12.08 22.37
CA GLU A 46 -15.24 12.57 21.21
C GLU A 46 -16.15 11.48 20.60
N VAL A 47 -15.84 10.22 20.86
CA VAL A 47 -16.63 9.05 20.43
C VAL A 47 -16.82 8.09 21.61
N LYS A 48 -17.84 7.23 21.53
CA LYS A 48 -18.07 6.22 22.56
C LYS A 48 -16.89 5.25 22.63
N PRO A 49 -16.47 4.86 23.85
CA PRO A 49 -15.40 3.88 24.01
C PRO A 49 -15.85 2.51 23.49
N PHE A 50 -14.88 1.70 23.06
CA PHE A 50 -15.05 0.33 22.58
C PHE A 50 -15.72 0.22 21.20
N ASN A 51 -15.25 0.99 20.22
CA ASN A 51 -15.71 0.81 18.86
C ASN A 51 -15.34 -0.60 18.33
N PRO A 52 -16.30 -1.37 17.76
CA PRO A 52 -16.05 -2.73 17.32
C PRO A 52 -14.99 -2.88 16.22
N VAL A 53 -14.65 -1.81 15.48
CA VAL A 53 -13.59 -1.86 14.47
C VAL A 53 -12.20 -2.01 15.09
N LEU A 54 -12.02 -1.58 16.34
CA LEU A 54 -10.73 -1.65 17.02
C LEU A 54 -10.32 -3.09 17.33
N THR A 55 -11.28 -4.02 17.40
CA THR A 55 -11.02 -5.44 17.67
C THR A 55 -10.66 -6.26 16.42
N LEU A 56 -10.95 -5.76 15.21
CA LEU A 56 -10.66 -6.46 13.95
C LEU A 56 -9.16 -6.63 13.73
N ASN A 57 -8.66 -7.82 13.44
CA ASN A 57 -7.27 -7.99 13.06
C ASN A 57 -7.06 -7.63 11.59
N ILE A 58 -5.84 -7.20 11.26
CA ILE A 58 -5.45 -6.93 9.87
C ILE A 58 -5.59 -8.20 9.02
N ASN A 59 -5.31 -9.37 9.61
CA ASN A 59 -5.45 -10.67 8.95
C ASN A 59 -6.91 -11.02 8.59
N ASP A 60 -7.89 -10.44 9.29
CA ASP A 60 -9.31 -10.67 8.99
C ASP A 60 -9.74 -9.87 7.73
N VAL A 61 -8.98 -8.83 7.38
CA VAL A 61 -9.26 -7.91 6.27
C VAL A 61 -8.28 -8.08 5.11
N VAL A 62 -7.09 -8.64 5.34
CA VAL A 62 -6.04 -8.77 4.32
C VAL A 62 -5.90 -10.22 3.92
N GLU A 63 -6.06 -10.51 2.63
CA GLU A 63 -5.56 -11.77 2.08
C GLU A 63 -4.03 -11.78 2.17
N GLN A 64 -3.45 -12.88 2.65
CA GLN A 64 -2.00 -13.07 2.68
C GLN A 64 -1.45 -12.73 1.29
N ALA A 65 -0.50 -11.79 1.25
CA ALA A 65 0.13 -11.39 0.00
C ALA A 65 0.67 -12.66 -0.68
N SER A 66 0.25 -12.91 -1.92
CA SER A 66 0.84 -14.00 -2.70
C SER A 66 2.35 -13.76 -2.76
N VAL A 67 3.09 -14.83 -2.49
CA VAL A 67 4.55 -14.86 -2.39
C VAL A 67 5.17 -14.06 -3.53
N GLY A 68 6.13 -13.20 -3.16
CA GLY A 68 6.61 -12.06 -3.93
C GLY A 68 6.94 -12.33 -5.39
N GLN A 69 6.72 -11.31 -6.21
CA GLN A 69 7.15 -11.30 -7.60
C GLN A 69 8.64 -11.65 -7.67
N ARG A 70 8.95 -12.66 -8.51
CA ARG A 70 10.30 -13.12 -8.82
C ARG A 70 11.23 -11.93 -9.11
N VAL A 71 12.45 -11.99 -8.58
CA VAL A 71 13.52 -11.04 -8.94
C VAL A 71 14.00 -11.26 -10.36
N MET A 72 14.32 -10.17 -11.05
CA MET A 72 14.82 -10.21 -12.42
C MET A 72 16.21 -10.86 -12.48
N ARG A 73 16.43 -11.78 -13.43
CA ARG A 73 17.75 -12.39 -13.68
C ARG A 73 18.60 -11.46 -14.54
N PHE A 74 19.92 -11.63 -14.49
CA PHE A 74 20.87 -10.83 -15.27
C PHE A 74 20.53 -10.69 -16.77
N GLY A 75 20.11 -11.78 -17.42
CA GLY A 75 19.72 -11.73 -18.84
C GLY A 75 18.48 -10.86 -19.11
N GLU A 76 17.56 -10.76 -18.16
CA GLU A 76 16.39 -9.88 -18.25
C GLU A 76 16.77 -8.42 -17.96
N ILE A 77 17.70 -8.19 -17.03
CA ILE A 77 18.25 -6.85 -16.74
C ILE A 77 18.95 -6.30 -17.99
N ALA A 78 19.77 -7.12 -18.66
CA ALA A 78 20.44 -6.72 -19.90
C ALA A 78 19.44 -6.34 -21.01
N LYS A 79 18.36 -7.13 -21.17
CA LYS A 79 17.30 -6.82 -22.13
C LYS A 79 16.59 -5.51 -21.78
N LEU A 80 16.28 -5.29 -20.51
CA LEU A 80 15.66 -4.06 -20.02
C LEU A 80 16.56 -2.84 -20.27
N TRP A 81 17.86 -2.99 -20.05
CA TRP A 81 18.86 -1.94 -20.31
C TRP A 81 18.84 -1.49 -21.77
N ILE A 82 18.83 -2.44 -22.70
CA ILE A 82 18.74 -2.15 -24.14
C ILE A 82 17.44 -1.41 -24.46
N GLN A 83 16.32 -1.81 -23.84
CA GLN A 83 15.02 -1.15 -24.06
C GLN A 83 14.96 0.28 -23.50
N ILE A 84 15.63 0.55 -22.37
CA ILE A 84 15.75 1.90 -21.81
C ILE A 84 16.51 2.80 -22.79
N GLU A 85 17.62 2.30 -23.33
CA GLU A 85 18.42 3.03 -24.32
C GLU A 85 17.65 3.28 -25.63
N SER A 86 16.88 2.30 -26.12
CA SER A 86 16.07 2.47 -27.33
C SER A 86 14.83 3.34 -27.13
N SER A 87 14.44 3.65 -25.89
CA SER A 87 13.27 4.46 -25.61
C SER A 87 13.44 5.93 -26.03
N LYS A 88 12.32 6.62 -26.28
CA LYS A 88 12.30 8.08 -26.53
C LYS A 88 12.33 8.92 -25.25
N ALA A 89 12.69 8.32 -24.11
CA ALA A 89 12.79 9.03 -22.84
C ALA A 89 13.94 10.06 -22.87
N THR A 90 13.84 11.08 -22.03
CA THR A 90 14.92 12.08 -21.91
C THR A 90 16.20 11.43 -21.39
N PRO A 91 17.40 11.94 -21.74
CA PRO A 91 18.67 11.40 -21.24
C PRO A 91 18.72 11.32 -19.71
N ALA A 92 18.18 12.33 -19.01
CA ALA A 92 18.09 12.34 -17.55
C ALA A 92 17.25 11.18 -17.00
N THR A 93 16.13 10.84 -17.66
CA THR A 93 15.28 9.71 -17.24
C THR A 93 15.99 8.38 -17.46
N LYS A 94 16.70 8.23 -18.58
CA LYS A 94 17.50 7.03 -18.86
C LYS A 94 18.60 6.83 -17.83
N ALA A 95 19.38 7.88 -17.55
CA ALA A 95 20.43 7.86 -16.54
C ALA A 95 19.90 7.55 -15.13
N CYS A 96 18.76 8.14 -14.73
CA CYS A 96 18.10 7.81 -13.46
C CYS A 96 17.74 6.33 -13.36
N LEU A 97 17.11 5.76 -14.40
CA LEU A 97 16.75 4.34 -14.40
C LEU A 97 17.99 3.46 -14.28
N GLN A 98 19.05 3.76 -15.05
CA GLN A 98 20.31 3.04 -15.02
C GLN A 98 20.98 3.07 -13.65
N LEU A 99 21.06 4.24 -13.02
CA LEU A 99 21.60 4.41 -11.67
C LEU A 99 20.84 3.56 -10.65
N ILE A 100 19.52 3.48 -10.78
CA ILE A 100 18.67 2.69 -9.86
C ILE A 100 18.93 1.19 -10.02
N TYR A 101 19.14 0.70 -11.24
CA TYR A 101 19.47 -0.71 -11.45
C TYR A 101 20.87 -1.07 -10.95
N ILE A 102 21.84 -0.15 -11.03
CA ILE A 102 23.22 -0.39 -10.56
C ILE A 102 23.31 -0.28 -9.03
N THR A 103 22.66 0.71 -8.44
CA THR A 103 22.81 1.05 -7.01
C THR A 103 21.76 0.40 -6.12
N GLY A 104 20.59 0.06 -6.67
CA GLY A 104 19.42 -0.36 -5.89
C GLY A 104 18.78 0.76 -5.07
N ALA A 105 19.19 2.02 -5.24
CA ALA A 105 18.65 3.17 -4.52
C ALA A 105 17.20 3.47 -4.94
N ARG A 106 16.43 4.16 -4.07
CA ARG A 106 15.06 4.56 -4.40
C ARG A 106 15.07 5.67 -5.45
N GLN A 107 14.04 5.68 -6.31
CA GLN A 107 13.84 6.73 -7.33
C GLN A 107 13.91 8.16 -6.76
N SER A 108 13.41 8.36 -5.54
CA SER A 108 13.46 9.66 -4.86
C SER A 108 14.86 10.09 -4.43
N GLU A 109 15.73 9.14 -4.13
CA GLU A 109 17.12 9.40 -3.70
C GLU A 109 17.97 9.77 -4.92
N VAL A 110 17.83 9.03 -6.03
CA VAL A 110 18.58 9.28 -7.27
C VAL A 110 18.19 10.59 -7.94
N ARG A 111 16.93 11.02 -7.82
CA ARG A 111 16.46 12.29 -8.39
C ARG A 111 17.06 13.53 -7.68
N LEU A 112 17.42 13.39 -6.41
CA LEU A 112 17.95 14.48 -5.60
C LEU A 112 19.50 14.56 -5.63
N ALA A 113 20.15 13.57 -6.25
CA ALA A 113 21.60 13.48 -6.39
C ALA A 113 22.13 14.30 -7.58
#